data_AF-A0A800JIS7-F1
#
_entry.id   AF-A0A800JIS7-F1
#
_cell.length_a   1.000
_cell.length_b   1.000
_cell.length_c   1.000
_cell.angle_alpha   90.00
_cell.angle_beta   90.00
_cell.angle_gamma   90.00
#
_symmetry.space_group_name_H-M   'P 1'
#
loop_
_entity.id
_entity.type
_entity.pdbx_description
1 polymer ?
#
loop_
_entity_poly.entity_id
_entity_poly.type
_entity_poly.pdbx_seq_one_letter_code
_entity_poly.pdbx_strand_id
1 'polypeptide(L)'
;MLPFIAKPVSAKDSRAIGQERGESFYRMCLEYAQTKWIKGLPAQALLQLNRAMSADLSGEEECLQQYSVLYASVKWILMDRPDKRGQFLANPRRHWQHYATRMSGPRAEIRTWRSWACFAIASRVLPDSKFPKDMQQIQAEGTFIPDESKIEDMLYLIGLAGECEIWKKVIKS
;
A
#
# COMPACT_ATOMS: atom_id res chain seq x y z
N MET A 1 1.26 -8.83 -8.05
CA MET A 1 2.57 -8.87 -8.74
C MET A 1 2.80 -7.52 -9.37
N LEU A 2 4.04 -7.02 -9.35
CA LEU A 2 4.40 -5.75 -9.99
C LEU A 2 4.48 -5.93 -11.52
N PRO A 3 4.25 -4.88 -12.32
CA PRO A 3 4.32 -4.97 -13.78
C PRO A 3 5.73 -5.28 -14.26
N PHE A 4 5.84 -5.91 -15.43
CA PHE A 4 7.09 -5.92 -16.18
C PHE A 4 7.39 -4.51 -16.71
N ILE A 5 8.66 -4.10 -16.67
CA ILE A 5 9.10 -2.81 -17.21
C ILE A 5 10.19 -3.02 -18.25
N ALA A 6 10.00 -2.47 -19.45
CA ALA A 6 11.02 -2.48 -20.49
C ALA A 6 12.10 -1.40 -20.24
N LYS A 7 11.73 -0.30 -19.60
CA LYS A 7 12.61 0.81 -19.24
C LYS A 7 12.35 1.27 -17.80
N PRO A 8 13.38 1.60 -17.00
CA PRO A 8 13.20 2.12 -15.65
C PRO A 8 12.44 3.45 -15.63
N VAL A 9 11.43 3.56 -14.75
CA VAL A 9 10.73 4.81 -14.45
C VAL A 9 11.49 5.59 -13.39
N SER A 10 11.60 6.90 -13.56
CA SER A 10 12.36 7.79 -12.70
C SER A 10 11.48 8.76 -11.91
N ALA A 11 12.10 9.46 -10.96
CA ALA A 11 11.44 10.56 -10.26
C ALA A 11 11.02 11.71 -11.19
N LYS A 12 11.71 11.88 -12.34
CA LYS A 12 11.34 12.89 -13.34
C LYS A 12 10.00 12.53 -13.99
N ASP A 13 9.83 11.27 -14.37
CA ASP A 13 8.61 10.76 -14.99
C ASP A 13 7.42 10.87 -14.02
N SER A 14 7.65 10.51 -12.75
CA SER A 14 6.63 10.68 -11.70
C SER A 14 6.21 12.14 -11.47
N ARG A 15 7.08 13.11 -11.70
CA ARG A 15 6.74 14.55 -11.61
C ARG A 15 6.01 15.05 -12.85
N ALA A 16 6.24 14.44 -14.00
CA ALA A 16 5.65 14.85 -15.28
C ALA A 16 4.13 14.58 -15.36
N ILE A 17 3.61 13.59 -14.64
CA ILE A 17 2.17 13.28 -14.57
C ILE A 17 1.33 14.39 -13.91
N GLY A 18 1.97 15.38 -13.27
CA GLY A 18 1.26 16.51 -12.69
C GLY A 18 0.40 16.10 -11.49
N GLN A 19 -0.80 16.68 -11.38
CA GLN A 19 -1.70 16.47 -10.25
C GLN A 19 -2.81 15.45 -10.52
N GLU A 20 -2.99 15.02 -11.77
CA GLU A 20 -4.00 14.03 -12.13
C GLU A 20 -3.67 12.67 -11.50
N ARG A 21 -4.69 12.02 -10.94
CA ARG A 21 -4.55 10.77 -10.18
C ARG A 21 -5.25 9.58 -10.82
N GLY A 22 -5.68 9.65 -12.08
CA GLY A 22 -6.38 8.55 -12.77
C GLY A 22 -5.50 7.34 -13.13
N GLU A 23 -5.94 6.56 -14.10
CA GLU A 23 -5.30 5.31 -14.56
C GLU A 23 -3.80 5.45 -14.90
N SER A 24 -3.41 6.48 -15.66
CA SER A 24 -2.01 6.72 -16.04
C SER A 24 -1.12 6.92 -14.81
N PHE A 25 -1.63 7.61 -13.79
CA PHE A 25 -0.94 7.79 -12.52
C PHE A 25 -0.80 6.48 -11.75
N TYR A 26 -1.87 5.67 -11.69
CA TYR A 26 -1.84 4.36 -11.07
C TYR A 26 -0.74 3.48 -11.70
N ARG A 27 -0.78 3.33 -13.03
CA ARG A 27 0.18 2.54 -13.78
C ARG A 27 1.63 3.00 -13.59
N MET A 28 1.88 4.31 -13.69
CA MET A 28 3.23 4.86 -13.46
C MET A 28 3.75 4.54 -12.07
N CYS A 29 2.91 4.60 -11.02
CA CYS A 29 3.33 4.22 -9.69
C CYS A 29 3.70 2.73 -9.60
N LEU A 30 3.02 1.85 -10.32
CA LEU A 30 3.38 0.43 -10.38
C LEU A 30 4.71 0.19 -11.07
N GLU A 31 4.93 0.81 -12.23
CA GLU A 31 6.18 0.70 -12.97
C GLU A 31 7.35 1.32 -12.19
N TYR A 32 7.08 2.40 -11.45
CA TYR A 32 8.07 2.99 -10.57
C TYR A 32 8.35 2.13 -9.33
N ALA A 33 7.33 1.50 -8.75
CA ALA A 33 7.51 0.51 -7.69
C ALA A 33 8.40 -0.65 -8.18
N GLN A 34 8.16 -1.16 -9.38
CA GLN A 34 9.00 -2.20 -10.00
C GLN A 34 10.45 -1.72 -10.19
N THR A 35 10.64 -0.48 -10.64
CA THR A 35 11.97 0.09 -10.79
C THR A 35 12.71 0.16 -9.45
N LYS A 36 12.03 0.54 -8.37
CA LYS A 36 12.60 0.56 -7.02
C LYS A 36 12.92 -0.85 -6.51
N TRP A 37 12.03 -1.80 -6.79
CA TRP A 37 12.23 -3.18 -6.42
C TRP A 37 13.49 -3.78 -7.06
N ILE A 38 13.63 -3.68 -8.38
CA ILE A 38 14.80 -4.20 -9.12
C ILE A 38 16.10 -3.56 -8.64
N LYS A 39 16.06 -2.27 -8.23
CA LYS A 39 17.21 -1.55 -7.68
C LYS A 39 17.51 -1.88 -6.21
N GLY A 40 16.79 -2.82 -5.60
CA GLY A 40 17.00 -3.23 -4.21
C GLY A 40 16.53 -2.20 -3.19
N LEU A 41 15.51 -1.41 -3.52
CA LEU A 41 14.93 -0.35 -2.68
C LEU A 41 13.49 -0.71 -2.25
N PRO A 42 13.28 -1.74 -1.42
CA PRO A 42 11.95 -2.28 -1.13
C PRO A 42 11.08 -1.30 -0.35
N ALA A 43 11.64 -0.53 0.59
CA ALA A 43 10.91 0.53 1.28
C ALA A 43 10.35 1.57 0.30
N GLN A 44 11.14 1.96 -0.72
CA GLN A 44 10.67 2.91 -1.73
C GLN A 44 9.65 2.29 -2.68
N ALA A 45 9.75 0.98 -2.97
CA ALA A 45 8.73 0.28 -3.73
C ALA A 45 7.37 0.29 -2.99
N LEU A 46 7.35 0.00 -1.69
CA LEU A 46 6.14 0.09 -0.86
C LEU A 46 5.53 1.50 -0.86
N LEU A 47 6.37 2.55 -0.80
CA LEU A 47 5.89 3.92 -0.90
C LEU A 47 5.18 4.20 -2.23
N GLN A 48 5.68 3.64 -3.34
CA GLN A 48 5.01 3.78 -4.64
C GLN A 48 3.69 3.00 -4.71
N LEU A 49 3.59 1.83 -4.07
CA LEU A 49 2.31 1.11 -3.98
C LEU A 49 1.27 1.88 -3.17
N ASN A 50 1.67 2.51 -2.05
CA ASN A 50 0.78 3.40 -1.30
C ASN A 50 0.30 4.58 -2.13
N ARG A 51 1.21 5.13 -2.95
CA ARG A 51 0.91 6.23 -3.85
C ARG A 51 -0.04 5.79 -4.97
N ALA A 52 0.13 4.60 -5.54
CA ALA A 52 -0.83 4.03 -6.50
C ALA A 52 -2.21 3.85 -5.87
N MET A 53 -2.30 3.39 -4.62
CA MET A 53 -3.56 3.24 -3.88
C MET A 53 -4.27 4.56 -3.56
N SER A 54 -3.67 5.72 -3.85
CA SER A 54 -4.33 7.04 -3.83
C SER A 54 -4.88 7.47 -5.19
N ALA A 55 -4.82 6.62 -6.20
CA ALA A 55 -5.33 6.93 -7.53
C ALA A 55 -6.85 7.17 -7.48
N ASP A 56 -7.30 8.11 -8.31
CA ASP A 56 -8.71 8.43 -8.53
C ASP A 56 -9.29 7.50 -9.60
N LEU A 57 -9.52 6.25 -9.19
CA LEU A 57 -10.10 5.19 -10.01
C LEU A 57 -11.56 4.96 -9.61
N SER A 58 -12.35 4.60 -10.63
CA SER A 58 -13.76 4.20 -10.56
C SER A 58 -13.94 2.70 -10.35
N GLY A 59 -12.96 1.88 -10.75
CA GLY A 59 -13.04 0.42 -10.72
C GLY A 59 -13.22 -0.22 -12.10
N GLU A 60 -13.53 0.57 -13.12
CA GLU A 60 -13.78 0.12 -14.49
C GLU A 60 -12.55 0.21 -15.40
N GLU A 61 -11.45 0.81 -14.90
CA GLU A 61 -10.23 1.00 -15.67
C GLU A 61 -9.60 -0.33 -16.09
N GLU A 62 -9.15 -0.41 -17.34
CA GLU A 62 -8.57 -1.63 -17.91
C GLU A 62 -7.34 -2.09 -17.11
N CYS A 63 -6.54 -1.14 -16.61
CA CYS A 63 -5.38 -1.44 -15.77
C CYS A 63 -5.73 -2.25 -14.51
N LEU A 64 -6.94 -2.14 -13.96
CA LEU A 64 -7.36 -2.86 -12.76
C LEU A 64 -7.67 -4.34 -13.06
N GLN A 65 -8.01 -4.68 -14.30
CA GLN A 65 -8.16 -6.07 -14.75
C GLN A 65 -6.80 -6.79 -14.75
N GLN A 66 -5.74 -6.08 -15.12
CA GLN A 66 -4.39 -6.63 -15.15
C GLN A 66 -3.68 -6.51 -13.79
N TYR A 67 -3.91 -5.41 -13.07
CA TYR A 67 -3.26 -5.04 -11.82
C TYR A 67 -4.30 -4.57 -10.80
N SER A 68 -4.94 -5.53 -10.14
CA SER A 68 -5.86 -5.29 -9.03
C SER A 68 -5.25 -4.43 -7.92
N VAL A 69 -6.07 -3.95 -7.00
CA VAL A 69 -5.61 -3.24 -5.79
C VAL A 69 -4.49 -4.02 -5.10
N LEU A 70 -3.47 -3.27 -4.64
CA LEU A 70 -2.09 -3.76 -4.52
C LEU A 70 -1.78 -4.52 -3.23
N TYR A 71 -2.79 -5.03 -2.55
CA TYR A 71 -2.66 -5.81 -1.31
C TYR A 71 -1.76 -7.04 -1.48
N ALA A 72 -1.93 -7.79 -2.58
CA ALA A 72 -1.12 -8.96 -2.86
C ALA A 72 0.35 -8.61 -3.12
N SER A 73 0.60 -7.49 -3.82
CA SER A 73 1.96 -7.00 -4.08
C SER A 73 2.65 -6.51 -2.80
N VAL A 74 1.90 -5.83 -1.91
CA VAL A 74 2.38 -5.48 -0.57
C VAL A 74 2.76 -6.74 0.20
N LYS A 75 1.85 -7.71 0.32
CA LYS A 75 2.11 -8.97 1.04
C LYS A 75 3.35 -9.69 0.50
N TRP A 76 3.50 -9.79 -0.81
CA TRP A 76 4.64 -10.44 -1.45
C TRP A 76 5.98 -9.78 -1.08
N ILE A 77 6.08 -8.44 -1.15
CA ILE A 77 7.30 -7.72 -0.72
C ILE A 77 7.61 -8.00 0.75
N LEU A 78 6.59 -8.00 1.61
CA LEU A 78 6.78 -8.24 3.05
C LEU A 78 7.18 -9.69 3.36
N MET A 79 6.69 -10.67 2.59
CA MET A 79 7.04 -12.08 2.75
C MET A 79 8.46 -12.39 2.27
N ASP A 80 8.92 -11.76 1.20
CA ASP A 80 10.27 -11.96 0.67
C ASP A 80 11.37 -11.53 1.69
N ARG A 81 11.02 -10.61 2.60
CA ARG A 81 11.91 -10.16 3.69
C ARG A 81 13.30 -9.74 3.19
N PRO A 82 13.35 -8.76 2.28
CA PRO A 82 14.61 -8.29 1.68
C PRO A 82 15.61 -7.74 2.71
N ASP A 83 15.14 -7.34 3.89
CA ASP A 83 15.96 -6.95 5.04
C ASP A 83 16.88 -8.07 5.54
N LYS A 84 16.49 -9.34 5.40
CA LYS A 84 17.35 -10.48 5.72
C LYS A 84 18.57 -10.58 4.79
N ARG A 85 18.53 -9.91 3.64
CA ARG A 85 19.62 -9.83 2.65
C ARG A 85 20.30 -8.46 2.66
N GLY A 86 20.09 -7.66 3.71
CA GLY A 86 20.74 -6.36 3.91
C GLY A 86 20.03 -5.17 3.25
N GLN A 87 18.90 -5.37 2.57
CA GLN A 87 18.16 -4.27 1.95
C GLN A 87 17.26 -3.55 2.96
N PHE A 88 17.28 -2.22 2.98
CA PHE A 88 16.50 -1.46 3.95
C PHE A 88 14.99 -1.53 3.68
N LEU A 89 14.24 -2.14 4.62
CA LEU A 89 12.77 -2.25 4.60
C LEU A 89 12.06 -1.26 5.56
N ALA A 90 12.81 -0.61 6.46
CA ALA A 90 12.28 0.19 7.57
C ALA A 90 11.35 -0.62 8.49
N ASN A 91 10.33 0.02 9.09
CA ASN A 91 9.23 -0.64 9.78
C ASN A 91 7.91 -0.39 9.04
N PRO A 92 7.50 -1.27 8.10
CA PRO A 92 6.28 -1.10 7.32
C PRO A 92 5.02 -1.01 8.19
N ARG A 93 4.96 -1.75 9.30
CA ARG A 93 3.81 -1.72 10.21
C ARG A 93 3.61 -0.34 10.80
N ARG A 94 4.65 0.29 11.35
CA ARG A 94 4.57 1.67 11.85
C ARG A 94 4.25 2.66 10.75
N HIS A 95 4.86 2.48 9.57
CA HIS A 95 4.59 3.34 8.42
C HIS A 95 3.10 3.43 8.09
N TRP A 96 2.40 2.29 7.95
CA TRP A 96 0.96 2.33 7.66
C TRP A 96 0.10 2.78 8.83
N GLN A 97 0.52 2.53 10.08
CA GLN A 97 -0.15 3.08 11.25
C GLN A 97 -0.15 4.62 11.20
N HIS A 98 1.04 5.22 11.08
CA HIS A 98 1.19 6.68 10.97
C HIS A 98 0.51 7.23 9.73
N TYR A 99 0.57 6.53 8.60
CA TYR A 99 -0.07 6.99 7.38
C TYR A 99 -1.59 7.01 7.50
N ALA A 100 -2.19 6.02 8.17
CA ALA A 100 -3.63 5.95 8.39
C ALA A 100 -4.13 7.08 9.32
N THR A 101 -3.39 7.40 10.39
CA THR A 101 -3.80 8.38 11.40
C THR A 101 -3.57 9.82 10.99
N ARG A 102 -2.71 10.07 10.00
CA ARG A 102 -2.35 11.40 9.50
C ARG A 102 -2.95 11.71 8.12
N MET A 103 -3.83 10.85 7.62
CA MET A 103 -4.36 10.96 6.27
C MET A 103 -5.19 12.24 6.08
N SER A 104 -4.93 12.96 4.99
CA SER A 104 -5.65 14.18 4.64
C SER A 104 -5.71 14.37 3.11
N GLY A 105 -6.53 15.32 2.68
CA GLY A 105 -6.71 15.68 1.27
C GLY A 105 -7.72 14.81 0.52
N PRO A 106 -7.65 14.77 -0.83
CA PRO A 106 -8.60 14.03 -1.64
C PRO A 106 -8.67 12.55 -1.27
N ARG A 107 -9.90 12.03 -1.24
CA ARG A 107 -10.20 10.63 -0.91
C ARG A 107 -9.57 10.16 0.40
N ALA A 108 -9.38 11.07 1.38
CA ALA A 108 -8.70 10.76 2.63
C ALA A 108 -9.30 9.55 3.34
N GLU A 109 -10.62 9.42 3.36
CA GLU A 109 -11.31 8.33 4.05
C GLU A 109 -10.90 6.95 3.49
N ILE A 110 -11.13 6.68 2.21
CA ILE A 110 -10.73 5.39 1.62
C ILE A 110 -9.22 5.17 1.68
N ARG A 111 -8.41 6.23 1.56
CA ARG A 111 -6.95 6.12 1.72
C ARG A 111 -6.56 5.70 3.14
N THR A 112 -7.27 6.17 4.16
CA THR A 112 -7.10 5.72 5.56
C THR A 112 -7.39 4.24 5.68
N TRP A 113 -8.50 3.76 5.13
CA TRP A 113 -8.88 2.35 5.22
C TRP A 113 -7.97 1.42 4.40
N ARG A 114 -7.52 1.85 3.23
CA ARG A 114 -6.45 1.18 2.47
C ARG A 114 -5.13 1.11 3.24
N SER A 115 -4.81 2.15 4.02
CA SER A 115 -3.64 2.14 4.90
C SER A 115 -3.80 1.16 6.06
N TRP A 116 -4.97 1.13 6.72
CA TRP A 116 -5.27 0.14 7.76
C TRP A 116 -5.27 -1.29 7.22
N ALA A 117 -5.78 -1.50 6.01
CA ALA A 117 -5.74 -2.78 5.31
C ALA A 117 -4.29 -3.26 5.09
N CYS A 118 -3.37 -2.37 4.73
CA CYS A 118 -1.95 -2.69 4.62
C CYS A 118 -1.27 -2.89 5.98
N PHE A 119 -1.66 -2.12 7.01
CA PHE A 119 -1.23 -2.34 8.39
C PHE A 119 -1.58 -3.75 8.88
N ALA A 120 -2.80 -4.21 8.60
CA ALA A 120 -3.27 -5.55 8.98
C ALA A 120 -2.45 -6.65 8.27
N ILE A 121 -2.20 -6.50 6.96
CA ILE A 121 -1.32 -7.41 6.20
C ILE A 121 0.08 -7.43 6.81
N ALA A 122 0.68 -6.26 7.08
CA ALA A 122 2.01 -6.18 7.68
C ALA A 122 2.05 -6.80 9.08
N SER A 123 0.97 -6.66 9.84
CA SER A 123 0.86 -7.23 11.19
C SER A 123 0.82 -8.74 11.19
N ARG A 124 0.18 -9.36 10.20
CA ARG A 124 0.18 -10.82 10.04
C ARG A 124 1.49 -11.37 9.49
N VAL A 125 2.11 -10.67 8.54
CA VAL A 125 3.32 -11.17 7.85
C VAL A 125 4.60 -10.95 8.65
N LEU A 126 4.72 -9.82 9.34
CA LEU A 126 5.95 -9.43 10.03
C LEU A 126 5.88 -9.79 11.52
N PRO A 127 6.97 -10.31 12.13
CA PRO A 127 7.02 -10.60 13.55
C PRO A 127 7.03 -9.32 14.37
N ASP A 128 6.17 -9.25 15.39
CA ASP A 128 6.00 -8.06 16.24
C ASP A 128 7.28 -7.64 16.97
N SER A 129 8.11 -8.60 17.38
CA SER A 129 9.40 -8.35 18.03
C SER A 129 10.39 -7.55 17.18
N LYS A 130 10.27 -7.59 15.84
CA LYS A 130 11.16 -6.85 14.93
C LYS A 130 10.48 -5.65 14.27
N PHE A 131 9.16 -5.71 14.09
CA PHE A 131 8.38 -4.66 13.43
C PHE A 131 7.25 -4.17 14.33
N PRO A 132 7.53 -3.77 15.58
CA PRO A 132 6.49 -3.45 16.54
C PRO A 132 5.64 -2.27 16.04
N LYS A 133 4.35 -2.29 16.34
CA LYS A 133 3.48 -1.11 16.20
C LYS A 133 3.99 0.05 17.06
N ASP A 134 3.49 1.25 16.82
CA ASP A 134 3.87 2.44 17.59
C ASP A 134 2.90 2.62 18.77
N MET A 135 3.27 2.04 19.92
CA MET A 135 2.47 2.16 21.15
C MET A 135 2.52 3.56 21.75
N GLN A 136 3.58 4.33 21.50
CA GLN A 136 3.70 5.70 22.00
C GLN A 136 2.68 6.59 21.30
N GLN A 137 2.53 6.45 19.98
CA GLN A 137 1.49 7.15 19.24
C GLN A 137 0.09 6.84 19.78
N ILE A 138 -0.21 5.55 19.99
CA ILE A 138 -1.52 5.10 20.50
C ILE A 138 -1.85 5.79 21.83
N GLN A 139 -0.88 5.81 22.76
CA GLN A 139 -1.06 6.39 24.09
C GLN A 139 -1.14 7.92 24.06
N ALA A 140 -0.25 8.58 23.30
CA ALA A 140 -0.15 10.03 23.27
C ALA A 140 -1.28 10.70 22.47
N GLU A 141 -1.76 10.04 21.41
CA GLU A 141 -2.74 10.62 20.47
C GLU A 141 -4.14 10.03 20.63
N GLY A 142 -4.34 9.05 21.53
CA GLY A 142 -5.62 8.36 21.69
C GLY A 142 -6.05 7.60 20.43
N THR A 143 -5.10 7.22 19.58
CA THR A 143 -5.37 6.51 18.33
C THR A 143 -5.87 5.10 18.61
N PHE A 144 -6.92 4.67 17.90
CA PHE A 144 -7.37 3.28 17.89
C PHE A 144 -6.91 2.57 16.61
N ILE A 145 -6.38 1.34 16.76
CA ILE A 145 -6.13 0.45 15.62
C ILE A 145 -7.44 -0.31 15.36
N PRO A 146 -8.08 -0.15 14.20
CA PRO A 146 -9.30 -0.90 13.88
C PRO A 146 -9.00 -2.39 13.79
N ASP A 147 -9.97 -3.20 14.19
CA ASP A 147 -9.94 -4.62 13.91
C ASP A 147 -10.18 -4.89 12.41
N GLU A 148 -9.93 -6.14 12.02
CA GLU A 148 -10.07 -6.57 10.63
C GLU A 148 -11.53 -6.53 10.14
N SER A 149 -12.52 -6.70 11.02
CA SER A 149 -13.94 -6.61 10.65
C SER A 149 -14.30 -5.19 10.25
N LYS A 150 -13.83 -4.19 11.01
CA LYS A 150 -14.07 -2.79 10.68
C LYS A 150 -13.37 -2.38 9.38
N ILE A 151 -12.18 -2.91 9.12
CA ILE A 151 -11.49 -2.69 7.84
C ILE A 151 -12.30 -3.30 6.69
N GLU A 152 -12.79 -4.54 6.85
CA GLU A 152 -13.67 -5.22 5.89
C GLU A 152 -14.90 -4.37 5.55
N ASP A 153 -15.64 -3.92 6.57
CA ASP A 153 -16.86 -3.11 6.39
C ASP A 153 -16.58 -1.84 5.60
N MET A 154 -15.49 -1.15 5.92
CA MET A 154 -15.18 0.14 5.29
C MET A 154 -14.63 -0.03 3.87
N LEU A 155 -13.84 -1.07 3.59
CA LEU A 155 -13.45 -1.38 2.21
C LEU A 155 -14.65 -1.77 1.36
N TYR A 156 -15.63 -2.48 1.93
CA TYR A 156 -16.87 -2.81 1.23
C TYR A 156 -17.73 -1.56 0.95
N LEU A 157 -17.86 -0.67 1.94
CA LEU A 157 -18.75 0.49 1.85
C LEU A 157 -18.23 1.59 0.92
N ILE A 158 -16.93 1.88 0.95
CA ILE A 158 -16.35 3.06 0.27
C ILE A 158 -15.14 2.73 -0.64
N GLY A 159 -14.77 1.46 -0.74
CA GLY A 159 -13.74 0.99 -1.67
C GLY A 159 -14.24 0.80 -3.09
N LEU A 160 -13.37 0.30 -3.97
CA LEU A 160 -13.78 -0.13 -5.30
C LEU A 160 -14.65 -1.39 -5.20
N ALA A 161 -15.50 -1.62 -6.20
CA ALA A 161 -16.26 -2.86 -6.30
C ALA A 161 -15.34 -4.09 -6.23
N GLY A 162 -15.60 -5.00 -5.30
CA GLY A 162 -14.79 -6.19 -5.06
C GLY A 162 -13.46 -5.97 -4.32
N GLU A 163 -13.11 -4.73 -3.93
CA GLU A 163 -11.85 -4.43 -3.25
C GLU A 163 -11.75 -5.15 -1.90
N CYS A 164 -12.86 -5.24 -1.17
CA CYS A 164 -12.93 -5.91 0.12
C CYS A 164 -12.57 -7.40 -0.01
N GLU A 165 -13.12 -8.08 -1.00
CA GLU A 165 -12.94 -9.49 -1.30
C GLU A 165 -11.49 -9.77 -1.70
N ILE A 166 -10.90 -8.87 -2.50
CA ILE A 166 -9.47 -8.91 -2.85
C ILE A 166 -8.62 -8.84 -1.59
N TRP A 167 -8.89 -7.89 -0.69
CA TRP A 167 -8.16 -7.76 0.58
C TRP A 167 -8.32 -9.00 1.47
N LYS A 168 -9.55 -9.49 1.65
CA LYS A 168 -9.87 -10.69 2.45
C LYS A 168 -9.11 -11.92 1.96
N LYS A 169 -9.01 -12.11 0.64
CA LYS A 169 -8.23 -13.20 0.06
C LYS A 169 -6.75 -13.09 0.41
N VAL A 170 -6.19 -11.88 0.41
CA VAL A 170 -4.78 -11.63 0.74
C VAL A 170 -4.50 -11.85 2.22
N ILE A 171 -5.38 -11.40 3.12
CA ILE A 171 -5.11 -11.51 4.56
C ILE A 171 -5.33 -12.92 5.12
N LYS A 172 -6.19 -13.73 4.48
CA LYS A 172 -6.48 -15.12 4.87
C LYS A 172 -5.54 -16.16 4.26
N SER A 173 -4.87 -15.85 3.14
CA SER A 173 -3.82 -16.70 2.56
C SER A 173 -2.53 -16.64 3.36
#